data_AF-A0A6N3FJK7-F1
#
_entry.id   AF-A0A6N3FJK7-F1
#
_cell.length_a   1.000
_cell.length_b   1.000
_cell.length_c   1.000
_cell.angle_alpha   90.00
_cell.angle_beta   90.00
_cell.angle_gamma   90.00
#
_symmetry.space_group_name_H-M   'P 1'
#
loop_
_entity.id
_entity.type
_entity.pdbx_description
1 polymer ?
#
loop_
_entity_poly.entity_id
_entity_poly.type
_entity_poly.pdbx_seq_one_letter_code
_entity_poly.pdbx_strand_id
1 'polypeptide(L)'
;MLHGFLPFVGEVPTFLIYIVSEKKGSQFSVSLIHYPYLFAKGSARIHTPEQALEGYIQATNTHDFRQVQPFLGKQAIYYFSDATCRTPMEICQYFENAWDLIKDEHYHISDVQWLHKSAQSAVCLYTYHYEGFLNEEFIEGSGRATNVFEKIEGNWVLVHEHLSSSVTP
;
A
#
# COMPACT_ATOMS: atom_id res chain seq x y z
N MET A 1 21.66 -0.87 11.68
CA MET A 1 21.19 0.24 10.83
C MET A 1 22.25 1.33 10.83
N LEU A 2 22.76 1.70 9.66
CA LEU A 2 23.55 2.93 9.50
C LEU A 2 22.63 3.97 8.86
N HIS A 3 22.33 5.06 9.59
CA HIS A 3 21.62 6.20 9.03
C HIS A 3 22.64 7.20 8.49
N GLY A 4 22.70 7.36 7.17
CA GLY A 4 23.48 8.41 6.51
C GLY A 4 22.56 9.44 5.90
N PHE A 5 22.67 10.70 6.31
CA PHE A 5 22.05 11.85 5.65
C PHE A 5 23.10 12.50 4.73
N LEU A 6 22.75 12.69 3.46
CA LEU A 6 23.47 13.58 2.54
C LEU A 6 22.57 14.78 2.26
N PRO A 7 22.95 16.02 2.64
CA PRO A 7 22.19 17.20 2.28
C PRO A 7 22.58 17.60 0.85
N PHE A 8 21.62 17.65 -0.06
CA PHE A 8 21.80 18.33 -1.35
C PHE A 8 20.86 19.54 -1.42
N VAL A 9 21.37 20.64 -1.94
CA VAL A 9 20.70 21.94 -2.03
C VAL A 9 20.03 22.04 -3.41
N GLY A 10 18.70 22.17 -3.44
CA GLY A 10 17.93 22.44 -4.65
C GLY A 10 16.47 22.04 -4.49
N GLU A 11 15.53 22.87 -4.97
CA GLU A 11 14.08 22.71 -4.84
C GLU A 11 13.53 21.47 -5.58
N VAL A 12 13.68 20.29 -4.99
CA VAL A 12 13.07 19.05 -5.44
C VAL A 12 12.45 18.37 -4.20
N PRO A 13 11.20 17.86 -4.27
CA PRO A 13 10.55 17.27 -3.11
C PRO A 13 11.42 16.19 -2.46
N THR A 14 11.45 16.21 -1.13
CA THR A 14 12.29 15.37 -0.29
C THR A 14 11.95 13.89 -0.51
N PHE A 15 12.74 13.17 -1.30
CA PHE A 15 12.67 11.71 -1.37
C PHE A 15 13.36 11.13 -0.12
N LEU A 16 12.62 10.36 0.69
CA LEU A 16 13.28 9.50 1.68
C LEU A 16 13.75 8.24 0.95
N ILE A 17 15.06 8.09 0.82
CA ILE A 17 15.69 6.88 0.28
C ILE A 17 16.01 5.99 1.48
N TYR A 18 15.33 4.85 1.59
CA TYR A 18 15.70 3.82 2.56
C TYR A 18 16.67 2.83 1.91
N ILE A 19 17.79 2.60 2.59
CA ILE A 19 18.75 1.55 2.23
C ILE A 19 18.50 0.37 3.17
N VAL A 20 17.91 -0.69 2.65
CA VAL A 20 17.80 -1.97 3.37
C VAL A 20 19.01 -2.82 2.98
N SER A 21 19.76 -3.28 3.99
CA SER A 21 20.87 -4.19 3.81
C SER A 21 20.52 -5.56 4.37
N GLU A 22 20.54 -6.60 3.55
CA GLU A 22 20.36 -7.98 3.98
C GLU A 22 21.73 -8.66 4.05
N LYS A 23 21.99 -9.40 5.14
CA LYS A 23 23.25 -10.14 5.31
C LYS A 23 23.01 -11.62 5.10
N LYS A 24 23.59 -12.18 4.03
CA LYS A 24 23.62 -13.63 3.79
C LYS A 24 25.08 -14.10 3.82
N GLY A 25 25.50 -14.67 4.95
CA GLY A 25 26.90 -15.04 5.18
C GLY A 25 27.83 -13.82 5.25
N SER A 26 28.87 -13.77 4.42
CA SER A 26 29.84 -12.66 4.32
C SER A 26 29.47 -11.61 3.27
N GLN A 27 28.30 -11.74 2.62
CA GLN A 27 27.86 -10.88 1.54
C GLN A 27 26.69 -9.99 1.98
N PHE A 28 26.73 -8.72 1.58
CA PHE A 28 25.67 -7.74 1.82
C PHE A 28 24.97 -7.46 0.49
N SER A 29 23.64 -7.58 0.44
CA SER A 29 22.82 -7.00 -0.63
C SER A 29 22.33 -5.63 -0.18
N VAL A 30 22.31 -4.66 -1.09
CA VAL A 30 21.79 -3.31 -0.85
C VAL A 30 20.66 -3.08 -1.84
N SER A 31 19.45 -2.89 -1.32
CA SER A 31 18.28 -2.52 -2.13
C SER A 31 17.94 -1.06 -1.89
N LEU A 32 17.88 -0.28 -2.97
CA LEU A 32 17.39 1.09 -2.96
C LEU A 32 15.88 1.05 -3.05
N ILE A 33 15.18 1.42 -1.97
CA ILE A 33 13.73 1.60 -2.02
C ILE A 33 13.46 3.09 -2.24
N HIS A 34 12.98 3.41 -3.44
CA HIS A 34 12.49 4.75 -3.75
C HIS A 34 11.04 4.87 -3.22
N TYR A 35 10.80 5.84 -2.34
CA TYR A 35 9.44 6.25 -1.97
C TYR A 35 9.11 7.59 -2.63
N PRO A 36 8.56 7.60 -3.86
CA PRO A 36 8.25 8.84 -4.56
C PRO A 36 7.04 9.60 -3.99
N TYR A 37 6.31 9.05 -3.01
CA TYR A 37 5.00 9.58 -2.60
C TYR A 37 4.90 9.93 -1.12
N LEU A 38 5.78 10.81 -0.63
CA LEU A 38 5.44 11.66 0.50
C LEU A 38 4.55 12.78 -0.03
N PHE A 39 3.23 12.72 0.21
CA PHE A 39 2.31 13.80 -0.09
C PHE A 39 2.62 15.01 0.79
N ALA A 40 3.57 15.84 0.35
CA ALA A 40 3.60 17.23 0.74
C ALA A 40 2.23 17.83 0.39
N LYS A 41 1.61 18.55 1.33
CA LYS A 41 0.32 19.20 1.13
C LYS A 41 0.32 20.01 -0.17
N GLY A 42 -0.37 19.48 -1.19
CA GLY A 42 -0.55 20.09 -2.50
C GLY A 42 0.44 19.61 -3.56
N SER A 43 -0.11 19.10 -4.68
CA SER A 43 0.53 19.07 -6.01
C SER A 43 1.25 17.80 -6.50
N ALA A 44 0.84 16.60 -6.12
CA ALA A 44 1.06 15.42 -6.99
C ALA A 44 -0.29 14.83 -7.36
N ARG A 45 -0.79 15.16 -8.56
CA ARG A 45 -1.97 14.50 -9.11
C ARG A 45 -1.60 13.04 -9.41
N ILE A 46 -2.43 12.10 -8.96
CA ILE A 46 -2.23 10.69 -9.28
C ILE A 46 -2.82 10.48 -10.68
N HIS A 47 -1.94 10.32 -11.68
CA HIS A 47 -2.31 10.44 -13.09
C HIS A 47 -2.72 9.11 -13.74
N THR A 48 -2.26 7.98 -13.18
CA THR A 48 -2.58 6.64 -13.66
C THR A 48 -3.06 5.74 -12.52
N PRO A 49 -3.86 4.70 -12.81
CA PRO A 49 -4.28 3.75 -11.78
C PRO A 49 -3.11 2.92 -11.22
N GLU A 50 -2.02 2.74 -11.98
CA GLU A 50 -0.79 2.11 -11.49
C GLU A 50 -0.12 2.93 -10.39
N GLN A 51 -0.03 4.26 -10.57
CA GLN A 51 0.47 5.16 -9.54
C GLN A 51 -0.45 5.17 -8.30
N ALA A 52 -1.76 5.03 -8.50
CA ALA A 52 -2.71 4.92 -7.41
C ALA A 52 -2.49 3.64 -6.60
N LEU A 53 -2.33 2.50 -7.27
CA LEU A 53 -2.04 1.21 -6.63
C LEU A 53 -0.70 1.25 -5.90
N GLU A 54 0.38 1.67 -6.56
CA GLU A 54 1.71 1.74 -5.96
C GLU A 54 1.71 2.65 -4.71
N GLY A 55 1.13 3.84 -4.82
CA GLY A 55 1.05 4.77 -3.72
C GLY A 55 0.16 4.27 -2.58
N TYR A 56 -0.94 3.58 -2.89
CA TYR A 56 -1.79 2.93 -1.88
C TYR A 56 -1.02 1.86 -1.10
N ILE A 57 -0.27 0.98 -1.79
CA ILE A 57 0.56 -0.05 -1.12
C ILE A 57 1.64 0.60 -0.23
N GLN A 58 2.29 1.65 -0.73
CA GLN A 58 3.28 2.39 0.05
C GLN A 58 2.64 3.03 1.29
N ALA A 59 1.48 3.67 1.14
CA ALA A 59 0.75 4.28 2.23
C ALA A 59 0.30 3.26 3.29
N THR A 60 -0.17 2.08 2.87
CA THR A 60 -0.55 1.00 3.79
C THR A 60 0.62 0.57 4.68
N ASN A 61 1.82 0.45 4.12
CA ASN A 61 3.03 0.08 4.87
C ASN A 61 3.57 1.20 5.78
N THR A 62 2.92 2.36 5.85
CA THR A 62 3.28 3.41 6.82
C THR A 62 2.57 3.24 8.17
N HIS A 63 1.61 2.33 8.25
CA HIS A 63 0.75 2.11 9.43
C HIS A 63 0.09 3.40 9.93
N ASP A 64 -0.18 4.33 9.01
CA ASP A 64 -0.84 5.61 9.28
C ASP A 64 -1.97 5.84 8.28
N PHE A 65 -3.21 5.70 8.75
CA PHE A 65 -4.38 5.79 7.89
C PHE A 65 -4.51 7.17 7.22
N ARG A 66 -3.91 8.22 7.79
CA ARG A 66 -3.89 9.57 7.17
C ARG A 66 -3.11 9.59 5.86
N GLN A 67 -2.18 8.65 5.66
CA GLN A 67 -1.44 8.47 4.42
C GLN A 67 -2.20 7.62 3.41
N VAL A 68 -3.06 6.70 3.87
CA VAL A 68 -3.92 5.84 3.02
C VAL A 68 -5.13 6.62 2.50
N GLN A 69 -5.76 7.42 3.35
CA GLN A 69 -7.00 8.15 3.06
C GLN A 69 -7.01 8.93 1.73
N PRO A 70 -5.93 9.60 1.28
CA PRO A 70 -5.89 10.30 -0.02
C PRO A 70 -6.09 9.40 -1.24
N PHE A 71 -5.83 8.09 -1.12
CA PHE A 71 -6.02 7.12 -2.20
C PHE A 71 -7.45 6.60 -2.29
N LEU A 72 -8.31 6.90 -1.31
CA LEU A 72 -9.63 6.29 -1.21
C LEU A 72 -10.72 7.23 -1.75
N GLY A 73 -11.61 6.68 -2.57
CA GLY A 73 -12.84 7.36 -2.94
C GLY A 73 -13.73 7.58 -1.71
N LYS A 74 -14.47 8.69 -1.68
CA LYS A 74 -15.37 9.04 -0.54
C LYS A 74 -16.44 7.99 -0.25
N GLN A 75 -16.77 7.16 -1.24
CA GLN A 75 -17.78 6.10 -1.17
C GLN A 75 -17.15 4.71 -1.35
N ALA A 76 -15.86 4.55 -1.01
CA ALA A 76 -15.18 3.27 -1.16
C ALA A 76 -15.85 2.18 -0.31
N ILE A 77 -15.93 0.97 -0.87
CA ILE A 77 -16.48 -0.21 -0.19
C ILE A 77 -15.40 -1.28 -0.15
N TYR A 78 -15.20 -1.88 1.02
CA TYR A 78 -14.22 -2.95 1.22
C TYR A 78 -14.92 -4.23 1.64
N TYR A 79 -14.57 -5.32 0.97
CA TYR A 79 -14.91 -6.68 1.37
C TYR A 79 -13.64 -7.40 1.81
N PHE A 80 -13.56 -7.66 3.11
CA PHE A 80 -12.54 -8.53 3.69
C PHE A 80 -13.16 -9.90 3.98
N SER A 81 -12.32 -10.88 4.30
CA SER A 81 -12.79 -12.24 4.56
C SER A 81 -13.67 -12.33 5.83
N ASP A 82 -13.49 -11.39 6.76
CA ASP A 82 -14.16 -11.34 8.06
C ASP A 82 -15.00 -10.06 8.28
N ALA A 83 -14.94 -9.09 7.38
CA ALA A 83 -15.61 -7.80 7.54
C ALA A 83 -16.10 -7.20 6.22
N THR A 84 -17.09 -6.32 6.32
CA THR A 84 -17.50 -5.43 5.23
C THR A 84 -17.53 -4.00 5.73
N CYS A 85 -16.75 -3.12 5.09
CA CYS A 85 -16.68 -1.71 5.43
C CYS A 85 -17.30 -0.88 4.31
N ARG A 86 -18.25 0.00 4.64
CA ARG A 86 -18.99 0.85 3.69
C ARG A 86 -18.79 2.34 3.94
N THR A 87 -18.07 2.69 5.00
CA THR A 87 -17.78 4.08 5.37
C THR A 87 -16.28 4.29 5.57
N PRO A 88 -15.76 5.52 5.39
CA PRO A 88 -14.36 5.82 5.66
C PRO A 88 -13.92 5.48 7.09
N MET A 89 -14.83 5.61 8.07
CA MET A 89 -14.54 5.27 9.47
C MET A 89 -14.38 3.77 9.68
N GLU A 90 -15.26 2.94 9.08
CA GLU A 90 -15.13 1.48 9.17
C GLU A 90 -13.83 0.99 8.50
N ILE A 91 -13.46 1.58 7.36
CA ILE A 91 -12.20 1.27 6.69
C ILE A 91 -11.02 1.67 7.58
N CYS A 92 -11.00 2.89 8.12
CA CYS A 92 -9.97 3.37 9.05
C CYS A 92 -9.78 2.40 10.21
N GLN A 93 -10.87 2.05 10.89
CA GLN A 93 -10.84 1.16 12.04
C GLN A 93 -10.31 -0.23 11.68
N TYR A 94 -10.65 -0.75 10.49
CA TYR A 94 -10.16 -2.05 10.04
C TYR A 94 -8.63 -2.04 9.86
N PHE A 95 -8.09 -1.02 9.20
CA PHE A 95 -6.65 -0.86 9.02
C PHE A 95 -5.94 -0.69 10.37
N GLU A 96 -6.39 0.23 11.21
CA GLU A 96 -5.78 0.49 12.52
C GLU A 96 -5.82 -0.76 13.42
N ASN A 97 -6.92 -1.51 13.42
CA ASN A 97 -7.02 -2.78 14.16
C ASN A 97 -6.03 -3.83 13.63
N ALA A 98 -5.89 -3.97 12.30
CA ALA A 98 -4.98 -4.94 11.71
C ALA A 98 -3.52 -4.64 12.05
N TRP A 99 -3.13 -3.36 11.95
CA TRP A 99 -1.79 -2.88 12.30
C TRP A 99 -1.51 -2.95 13.81
N ASP A 100 -2.52 -2.76 14.65
CA ASP A 100 -2.38 -2.95 16.08
C ASP A 100 -2.26 -4.43 16.46
N LEU A 101 -2.93 -5.32 15.73
CA LEU A 101 -2.93 -6.76 15.99
C LEU A 101 -1.63 -7.43 15.54
N ILE A 102 -1.14 -7.09 14.33
CA ILE A 102 0.05 -7.67 13.73
C ILE A 102 1.17 -6.63 13.80
N LYS A 103 2.13 -6.83 14.70
CA LYS A 103 3.26 -5.91 14.91
C LYS A 103 4.30 -6.07 13.80
N ASP A 104 4.95 -4.96 13.46
CA ASP A 104 5.92 -4.87 12.35
C ASP A 104 5.37 -5.51 11.06
N GLU A 105 4.10 -5.25 10.78
CA GLU A 105 3.42 -5.81 9.62
C GLU A 105 4.03 -5.26 8.33
N HIS A 106 4.28 -6.14 7.36
CA HIS A 106 4.78 -5.80 6.05
C HIS A 106 3.85 -6.35 4.97
N TYR A 107 3.22 -5.43 4.24
CA TYR A 107 2.29 -5.76 3.16
C TYR A 107 2.98 -5.66 1.81
N HIS A 108 2.88 -6.68 0.97
CA HIS A 108 3.35 -6.60 -0.41
C HIS A 108 2.43 -7.31 -1.40
N ILE A 109 2.61 -7.02 -2.69
CA ILE A 109 1.78 -7.57 -3.77
C ILE A 109 2.63 -8.26 -4.83
N SER A 110 2.07 -9.30 -5.46
CA SER A 110 2.63 -9.99 -6.62
C SER A 110 1.54 -10.25 -7.67
N ASP A 111 1.93 -10.73 -8.85
CA ASP A 111 1.01 -11.19 -9.91
C ASP A 111 -0.03 -10.14 -10.33
N VAL A 112 0.41 -8.89 -10.42
CA VAL A 112 -0.44 -7.74 -10.78
C VAL A 112 -0.97 -7.88 -12.20
N GLN A 113 -2.31 -7.86 -12.33
CA GLN A 113 -3.01 -7.97 -13.61
C GLN A 113 -4.09 -6.89 -13.74
N TRP A 114 -3.99 -6.09 -14.80
CA TRP A 114 -5.00 -5.09 -15.13
C TRP A 114 -6.05 -5.70 -16.07
N LEU A 115 -7.21 -6.08 -15.53
CA LEU A 115 -8.32 -6.64 -16.32
C LEU A 115 -8.99 -5.61 -17.23
N HIS A 116 -9.05 -4.37 -16.76
CA HIS A 116 -9.64 -3.26 -17.49
C HIS A 116 -8.89 -1.97 -17.19
N LYS A 117 -8.66 -1.16 -18.21
CA LYS A 117 -8.19 0.23 -18.08
C LYS A 117 -8.90 1.08 -19.11
N SER A 118 -9.48 2.18 -18.67
CA SER A 118 -10.06 3.22 -19.51
C SER A 118 -9.56 4.60 -19.05
N ALA A 119 -10.08 5.67 -19.68
CA ALA A 119 -9.79 7.03 -19.25
C ALA A 119 -10.35 7.38 -17.86
N GLN A 120 -11.35 6.63 -17.37
CA GLN A 120 -12.11 6.97 -16.16
C GLN A 120 -12.14 5.86 -15.10
N SER A 121 -11.90 4.60 -15.47
CA SER A 121 -11.94 3.48 -14.54
C SER A 121 -10.89 2.42 -14.86
N ALA A 122 -10.50 1.65 -13.85
CA ALA A 122 -9.61 0.52 -14.01
C ALA A 122 -9.94 -0.59 -13.00
N VAL A 123 -9.65 -1.84 -13.36
CA VAL A 123 -9.80 -3.01 -12.50
C VAL A 123 -8.49 -3.75 -12.46
N CYS A 124 -7.98 -3.96 -11.25
CA CYS A 124 -6.72 -4.66 -10.99
C CYS A 124 -6.98 -5.89 -10.14
N LEU A 125 -6.36 -7.00 -10.51
CA LEU A 125 -6.18 -8.17 -9.66
C LEU A 125 -4.72 -8.24 -9.23
N TYR A 126 -4.46 -8.80 -8.05
CA TYR A 126 -3.12 -9.16 -7.60
C TYR A 126 -3.20 -10.18 -6.47
N THR A 127 -2.08 -10.85 -6.20
CA THR A 127 -1.90 -11.63 -4.97
C THR A 127 -1.37 -10.68 -3.89
N TYR A 128 -2.03 -10.63 -2.74
CA TYR A 128 -1.49 -9.90 -1.58
C TYR A 128 -0.79 -10.86 -0.64
N HIS A 129 0.19 -10.35 0.07
CA HIS A 129 0.96 -11.04 1.09
C HIS A 129 1.12 -10.11 2.28
N TYR A 130 1.09 -10.67 3.48
CA TYR A 130 1.44 -9.96 4.70
C TYR A 130 2.33 -10.85 5.55
N GLU A 131 3.21 -10.23 6.33
CA GLU A 131 4.02 -10.87 7.35
C GLU A 131 4.17 -9.94 8.55
N GLY A 132 4.43 -10.48 9.74
CA GLY A 132 4.63 -9.70 10.96
C GLY A 132 4.56 -10.56 12.21
N PHE A 133 4.25 -9.96 13.35
CA PHE A 133 4.23 -10.65 14.65
C PHE A 133 2.88 -10.55 15.35
N LEU A 134 2.31 -11.70 15.68
CA LEU A 134 1.11 -11.82 16.52
C LEU A 134 1.51 -12.51 17.83
N ASN A 135 1.34 -11.84 18.97
CA ASN A 135 1.77 -12.36 20.28
C ASN A 135 3.23 -12.84 20.30
N GLU A 136 4.15 -12.08 19.70
CA GLU A 136 5.58 -12.40 19.55
C GLU A 136 5.90 -13.57 18.60
N GLU A 137 4.89 -14.24 18.05
CA GLU A 137 5.06 -15.28 17.03
C GLU A 137 5.02 -14.67 15.63
N PHE A 138 6.02 -15.02 14.79
CA PHE A 138 6.03 -14.61 13.40
C PHE A 138 4.91 -15.31 12.64
N ILE A 139 4.10 -14.53 11.94
CA ILE A 139 3.03 -15.02 11.06
C ILE A 139 3.21 -14.44 9.67
N GLU A 140 2.79 -15.22 8.68
CA GLU A 140 2.68 -14.78 7.29
C GLU A 140 1.40 -15.32 6.68
N GLY A 141 0.90 -14.64 5.66
CA GLY A 141 -0.28 -15.07 4.94
C GLY A 141 -0.41 -14.41 3.57
N SER A 142 -1.31 -14.96 2.76
CA SER A 142 -1.56 -14.48 1.41
C SER A 142 -2.99 -14.69 0.96
N GLY A 143 -3.37 -13.95 -0.08
CA GLY A 143 -4.69 -14.08 -0.68
C GLY A 143 -4.78 -13.37 -2.02
N ARG A 144 -6.02 -13.23 -2.51
CA ARG A 144 -6.31 -12.57 -3.79
C ARG A 144 -7.01 -11.25 -3.53
N ALA A 145 -6.60 -10.23 -4.25
CA ALA A 145 -7.22 -8.92 -4.25
C ALA A 145 -7.92 -8.63 -5.58
N THR A 146 -9.03 -7.92 -5.50
CA THR A 146 -9.62 -7.18 -6.61
C THR A 146 -9.73 -5.72 -6.19
N ASN A 147 -9.15 -4.82 -6.97
CA ASN A 147 -9.24 -3.38 -6.77
C ASN A 147 -9.95 -2.75 -7.97
N VAL A 148 -10.88 -1.83 -7.69
CA VAL A 148 -11.53 -0.99 -8.69
C VAL A 148 -11.14 0.45 -8.43
N PHE A 149 -10.61 1.10 -9.46
CA PHE A 149 -10.20 2.49 -9.43
C PHE A 149 -11.12 3.33 -10.30
N GLU A 150 -11.34 4.58 -9.87
CA GLU A 150 -12.04 5.61 -10.62
C GLU A 150 -11.21 6.88 -10.65
N LYS A 151 -11.29 7.62 -11.75
CA LYS A 151 -10.67 8.93 -11.88
C LYS A 151 -11.66 10.03 -11.49
N ILE A 152 -11.48 10.60 -10.29
CA ILE A 152 -12.33 11.66 -9.74
C ILE A 152 -11.55 12.97 -9.73
N GLU A 153 -12.10 14.02 -10.34
CA GLU A 153 -11.47 15.36 -10.41
C GLU A 153 -10.03 15.33 -10.96
N GLY A 154 -9.74 14.37 -11.83
CA GLY A 154 -8.42 14.19 -12.44
C GLY A 154 -7.43 13.34 -11.64
N ASN A 155 -7.81 12.84 -10.46
CA ASN A 155 -7.01 11.94 -9.63
C ASN A 155 -7.59 10.53 -9.62
N TRP A 156 -6.73 9.53 -9.73
CA TRP A 156 -7.14 8.14 -9.54
C TRP A 156 -7.25 7.80 -8.06
N VAL A 157 -8.38 7.21 -7.68
CA VAL A 157 -8.67 6.74 -6.33
C VAL A 157 -9.25 5.33 -6.36
N LEU A 158 -9.02 4.57 -5.31
CA LEU A 158 -9.59 3.25 -5.06
C LEU A 158 -11.04 3.41 -4.57
N VAL A 159 -11.99 2.84 -5.30
CA VAL A 159 -13.43 2.90 -4.98
C VAL A 159 -13.99 1.55 -4.52
N HIS A 160 -13.27 0.46 -4.74
CA HIS A 160 -13.62 -0.83 -4.18
C HIS A 160 -12.38 -1.71 -4.00
N GLU A 161 -12.32 -2.41 -2.87
CA GLU A 161 -11.39 -3.51 -2.66
C GLU A 161 -12.15 -4.75 -2.18
N HIS A 162 -11.72 -5.91 -2.68
CA HIS A 162 -12.13 -7.21 -2.18
C HIS A 162 -10.89 -8.07 -1.97
N LEU A 163 -10.65 -8.46 -0.71
CA LEU A 163 -9.63 -9.41 -0.31
C LEU A 163 -10.27 -10.75 0.09
N SER A 164 -9.88 -11.81 -0.60
CA SER A 164 -10.24 -13.18 -0.24
C SER A 164 -8.99 -13.94 0.17
N SER A 165 -9.11 -14.83 1.15
CA SER A 165 -8.04 -15.77 1.47
C SER A 165 -7.71 -16.66 0.27
N SER A 166 -6.44 -17.05 0.17
CA SER A 166 -6.06 -18.13 -0.74
C SER A 166 -6.72 -19.41 -0.25
N VAL A 167 -7.58 -20.02 -1.08
CA VAL A 167 -8.06 -21.38 -0.84
C VAL A 167 -6.86 -22.29 -1.08
N THR A 168 -6.36 -22.95 -0.04
CA THR A 168 -5.48 -24.10 -0.26
C THR A 168 -6.35 -25.18 -0.91
N PRO A 169 -6.00 -25.71 -2.10
CA PRO A 169 -6.80 -26.72 -2.80
C PRO A 169 -7.12 -27.95 -1.95
#